data_AF-A0A821MNQ3-F1
#
_entry.id   AF-A0A821MNQ3-F1
#
_cell.length_a   1.000
_cell.length_b   1.000
_cell.length_c   1.000
_cell.angle_alpha   90.00
_cell.angle_beta   90.00
_cell.angle_gamma   90.00
#
_symmetry.space_group_name_H-M   'P 1'
#
loop_
_entity.id
_entity.type
_entity.pdbx_description
1 polymer ?
#
loop_
_entity_poly.entity_id
_entity_poly.type
_entity_poly.pdbx_seq_one_letter_code
_entity_poly.pdbx_strand_id
1 'polypeptide(L)' 'MMFGRDLRGPLDLLIGETTEGPRSTTVDHGLIQEYKRKLINNLRCAYNVIQEHAEIEKIKQKEKYDQH' A
#
# COMPACT_ATOMS: atom_id res chain seq x y z
N MET A 1 -16.24 15.62 15.05
CA MET A 1 -15.97 16.01 13.65
C MET A 1 -14.66 15.34 13.27
N MET A 2 -14.67 14.23 12.52
CA MET A 2 -13.47 13.46 12.16
C MET A 2 -13.26 13.57 10.64
N PHE A 3 -12.95 14.78 10.17
CA PHE A 3 -12.37 14.99 8.84
C PHE A 3 -10.86 14.84 9.01
N GLY A 4 -10.28 13.74 8.51
CA GLY A 4 -8.85 13.46 8.67
C GLY A 4 -8.44 11.99 8.75
N ARG A 5 -9.33 11.03 8.47
CA ARG A 5 -8.82 9.69 8.13
C ARG A 5 -8.26 9.79 6.72
N ASP A 6 -6.99 9.44 6.55
CA ASP A 6 -6.43 9.16 5.23
C ASP A 6 -7.42 8.27 4.48
N LEU A 7 -7.86 8.74 3.31
CA LEU A 7 -8.74 7.97 2.44
C LEU A 7 -8.03 6.64 2.18
N ARG A 8 -8.67 5.52 2.57
CA ARG A 8 -8.14 4.17 2.30
C ARG A 8 -7.74 4.10 0.84
N GLY A 9 -6.45 3.93 0.57
CA GLY A 9 -5.93 3.81 -0.77
C GLY A 9 -6.43 2.50 -1.40
N PRO A 10 -6.32 2.36 -2.74
CA PRO A 10 -6.65 1.11 -3.43
C PRO A 10 -5.96 -0.12 -2.82
N LEU A 11 -4.73 0.08 -2.32
CA LEU A 11 -3.98 -0.98 -1.67
C LEU A 11 -4.51 -1.34 -0.27
N ASP A 12 -5.06 -0.39 0.48
CA ASP A 12 -5.67 -0.64 1.79
C ASP A 12 -6.95 -1.49 1.67
N LEU A 13 -7.65 -1.38 0.53
CA LEU A 13 -8.81 -2.22 0.22
C LEU A 13 -8.42 -3.68 -0.06
N LEU A 14 -7.22 -3.92 -0.60
CA LEU A 14 -6.72 -5.26 -0.94
C LEU A 14 -6.07 -5.97 0.25
N ILE A 15 -5.38 -5.21 1.11
CA ILE A 15 -4.62 -5.78 2.23
C ILE A 15 -5.54 -6.12 3.42
N GLY A 16 -6.68 -5.42 3.55
CA GLY A 16 -7.62 -5.63 4.65
C GLY A 16 -7.01 -5.33 6.02
N GLU A 17 -7.81 -5.45 7.08
CA GLU A 17 -7.29 -5.43 8.45
C GLU A 17 -6.59 -6.76 8.71
N THR A 18 -5.31 -6.72 9.10
CA THR A 18 -4.55 -7.90 9.51
C THR A 18 -5.28 -8.55 10.68
N THR A 19 -6.07 -9.58 10.39
CA THR A 19 -6.83 -10.30 11.40
C THR A 19 -5.84 -11.17 12.15
N GLU A 20 -5.49 -10.76 13.37
CA GLU A 20 -4.80 -11.63 14.33
C GLU A 20 -5.79 -12.69 14.82
N GLY A 21 -6.07 -13.67 13.96
CA GLY A 21 -6.79 -14.87 14.36
C GLY A 21 -5.99 -15.66 15.41
N PRO A 22 -6.64 -16.54 16.18
CA PRO A 22 -5.98 -17.31 17.23
C PRO A 22 -4.78 -18.06 16.65
N ARG A 23 -3.64 -18.01 17.36
CA ARG A 23 -2.40 -18.68 16.96
C ARG A 23 -2.65 -20.18 16.84
N SER A 24 -2.86 -20.68 15.63
CA SER A 24 -2.81 -22.12 15.36
C SER A 24 -1.38 -22.61 15.60
N THR A 25 -1.24 -23.66 16.40
CA THR A 25 0.03 -24.23 16.87
C THR A 25 0.78 -25.05 15.80
N THR A 26 0.36 -24.97 14.54
CA THR A 26 1.00 -25.63 13.41
C THR A 26 2.23 -24.86 12.94
N VAL A 27 3.35 -25.56 12.73
CA VAL A 27 4.63 -25.00 12.24
C VAL A 27 4.45 -24.19 10.95
N ASP A 28 3.52 -24.61 10.08
CA ASP A 28 3.19 -23.93 8.83
C ASP A 28 2.59 -22.54 9.01
N HIS A 29 1.96 -22.26 10.16
CA HIS A 29 1.31 -20.98 10.39
C HIS A 29 2.31 -19.82 10.49
N GLY A 30 3.48 -20.05 11.11
CA GLY A 30 4.54 -19.05 11.21
C GLY A 30 5.08 -18.66 9.83
N LEU A 31 5.36 -19.66 9.00
CA LEU A 31 5.84 -19.46 7.62
C LEU A 31 4.79 -18.74 6.75
N ILE A 32 3.52 -19.13 6.86
CA ILE A 32 2.43 -18.48 6.11
C ILE A 32 2.27 -17.01 6.54
N GLN A 33 2.35 -16.71 7.83
CA GLN A 33 2.25 -15.33 8.33
C GLN A 33 3.46 -14.49 7.92
N GLU A 34 4.67 -15.06 7.97
CA GLU A 34 5.87 -14.38 7.49
C GLU A 34 5.78 -14.08 5.99
N TYR A 35 5.32 -15.05 5.19
CA TYR A 35 5.09 -14.87 3.76
C TYR A 35 4.06 -13.78 3.49
N LYS A 36 2.90 -13.82 4.16
CA LYS A 36 1.85 -12.79 4.04
C LYS A 36 2.39 -11.40 4.35
N ARG A 37 3.16 -11.27 5.44
CA ARG A 37 3.79 -9.99 5.83
C ARG A 37 4.76 -9.49 4.76
N LYS A 38 5.61 -10.36 4.21
CA LYS A 38 6.55 -10.00 3.13
C LYS A 38 5.79 -9.57 1.87
N LEU A 39 4.76 -10.31 1.47
CA LEU A 39 3.92 -9.98 0.31
C LEU A 39 3.26 -8.61 0.47
N ILE A 40 2.63 -8.36 1.62
CA ILE A 40 1.98 -7.08 1.95
C ILE A 40 3.00 -5.92 1.85
N ASN A 41 4.19 -6.09 2.41
CA ASN A 41 5.23 -5.06 2.36
C ASN A 41 5.73 -4.80 0.93
N ASN A 42 5.89 -5.85 0.12
CA ASN A 42 6.30 -5.71 -1.27
C ASN A 42 5.25 -4.96 -2.10
N LEU A 43 3.96 -5.28 -1.89
CA LEU A 43 2.86 -4.58 -2.57
C LEU A 43 2.79 -3.10 -2.16
N ARG A 44 3.02 -2.79 -0.87
CA ARG A 44 3.12 -1.40 -0.37
C ARG A 44 4.26 -0.64 -1.02
N CYS A 45 5.44 -1.25 -1.09
CA CYS A 45 6.60 -0.66 -1.73
C CYS A 45 6.33 -0.37 -3.22
N ALA A 46 5.83 -1.36 -3.96
CA ALA A 46 5.52 -1.21 -5.38
C ALA A 46 4.47 -0.13 -5.65
N TYR A 47 3.41 -0.09 -4.84
CA TYR A 47 2.36 0.92 -4.95
C TYR A 47 2.90 2.34 -4.71
N ASN A 48 3.71 2.54 -3.66
CA ASN A 48 4.31 3.84 -3.36
C ASN A 48 5.21 4.34 -4.49
N VAL A 49 6.04 3.45 -5.08
CA VAL A 49 6.90 3.81 -6.22
C VAL A 49 6.08 4.27 -7.42
N ILE A 50 4.99 3.58 -7.74
CA ILE A 50 4.09 3.96 -8.85
C ILE A 50 3.42 5.30 -8.55
N GLN A 51 2.95 5.50 -7.31
CA GLN A 51 2.30 6.75 -6.91
C GLN A 51 3.26 7.94 -7.00
N GLU A 52 4.49 7.81 -6.50
CA GLU A 52 5.53 8.84 -6.60
C GLU A 52 5.84 9.16 -8.07
N HIS A 53 5.98 8.13 -8.91
CA HIS A 53 6.21 8.32 -10.33
C HIS A 53 5.06 9.09 -11.01
N ALA A 54 3.81 8.77 -10.68
CA ALA A 54 2.64 9.45 -11.22
C ALA A 54 2.58 10.94 -10.80
N GLU A 55 2.92 11.27 -9.55
CA GLU A 55 2.98 12.66 -9.10
C GLU A 55 4.11 13.43 -9.79
N ILE A 56 5.28 12.81 -10.00
CA ILE A 56 6.38 13.43 -10.77
C ILE A 56 5.94 13.75 -12.20
N GLU A 57 5.30 12.80 -12.88
CA GLU A 57 4.83 13.01 -14.26
C GLU A 57 3.76 14.10 -14.34
N LYS A 58 2.86 14.18 -13.36
CA LYS A 58 1.88 15.26 -13.24
C LYS A 58 2.54 16.63 -13.09
N ILE A 59 3.59 16.75 -12.27
CA ILE A 59 4.35 18.00 -12.12
C ILE A 59 5.01 18.38 -13.45
N LYS A 60 5.68 17.44 -14.12
CA LYS A 60 6.31 17.68 -15.43
C LYS A 60 5.30 18.13 -16.49
N GLN A 61 4.11 17.52 -16.51
CA GLN A 61 3.04 17.92 -17.44
C GLN A 61 2.57 19.35 -17.17
N LYS A 62 2.43 19.71 -15.89
CA LYS A 62 2.09 21.09 -15.49
C LYS A 62 3.17 22.08 -15.93
N GLU A 63 4.44 21.79 -15.68
CA GLU A 63 5.56 22.65 -16.10
C GLU A 63 5.59 22.88 -17.61
N LYS A 64 5.32 21.84 -18.40
CA LYS A 64 5.20 21.96 -19.87
C LYS A 64 4.04 22.84 -20.30
N TYR A 65 2.91 22.77 -19.60
CA TYR A 65 1.75 23.59 -19.88
C TYR A 65 1.99 25.05 -19.51
N ASP A 66 2.57 25.32 -18.33
CA ASP A 66 2.85 26.66 -17.83
C ASP A 66 3.91 27.42 -18.67
N GLN A 67 4.71 26.71 -19.48
CA GLN A 67 5.68 27.28 -20.41
C GLN A 67 5.08 27.68 -21.78
N HIS A 68 3.83 27.33 -22.06
CA HIS A 68 3.10 27.66 -23.29
C HIS A 68 2.12 28.82 -23.09
#